data_AF-A0A822BR97-F1
#
_entry.id   AF-A0A822BR97-F1
#
_cell.length_a   1.000
_cell.length_b   1.000
_cell.length_c   1.000
_cell.angle_alpha   90.00
_cell.angle_beta   90.00
_cell.angle_gamma   90.00
#
_symmetry.space_group_name_H-M   'P 1'
#
loop_
_entity.id
_entity.type
_entity.pdbx_description
1 polymer ?
#
loop_
_entity_poly.entity_id
_entity_poly.type
_entity_poly.pdbx_seq_one_letter_code
_entity_poly.pdbx_strand_id
1 'polypeptide(L)'
;ERTIEGTSLTLINTDLTPDDIRSIEGHPVFIDCDQAAFGSFYLDLPNYFSVESALCYRNALAELGLDIPPALFMENFHEVGRYMGLRYLEVGLQAWRRHYNQEMKQNNDAIQQEKQSTDESEWDAQYWFFHYSLELALNGQ
;
A
#
# COMPACT_ATOMS: atom_id res chain seq x y z
N GLU A 1 -12.80 -25.82 23.01
CA GLU A 1 -12.69 -26.57 21.75
C GLU A 1 -12.07 -25.66 20.70
N ARG A 2 -11.03 -26.11 19.99
CA ARG A 2 -10.54 -25.37 18.81
C ARG A 2 -11.49 -25.69 17.67
N THR A 3 -12.12 -24.67 17.13
CA THR A 3 -12.91 -24.73 15.91
C THR A 3 -12.04 -25.25 14.77
N ILE A 4 -12.69 -25.88 13.78
CA ILE A 4 -12.10 -26.55 12.59
C ILE A 4 -11.07 -25.67 11.86
N GLU A 5 -11.20 -24.35 12.03
CA GLU A 5 -10.32 -23.33 11.51
C GLU A 5 -9.09 -23.10 12.42
N GLY A 6 -8.14 -24.01 12.34
CA GLY A 6 -6.83 -23.83 12.98
C GLY A 6 -5.68 -24.57 12.31
N THR A 7 -5.92 -25.28 11.19
CA THR A 7 -4.90 -26.13 10.54
C THR A 7 -4.94 -26.16 9.01
N SER A 8 -6.02 -25.76 8.35
CA SER A 8 -6.13 -25.79 6.88
C SER A 8 -5.90 -24.40 6.28
N LEU A 9 -4.74 -24.21 5.66
CA LEU A 9 -4.51 -23.08 4.76
C LEU A 9 -5.19 -23.36 3.41
N THR A 10 -5.81 -22.36 2.82
CA THR A 10 -6.35 -22.39 1.45
C THR A 10 -5.42 -21.64 0.52
N LEU A 11 -5.40 -22.00 -0.76
CA LEU A 11 -4.79 -21.16 -1.77
C LEU A 11 -5.64 -19.88 -1.90
N ILE A 12 -5.04 -18.73 -1.64
CA ILE A 12 -5.67 -17.41 -1.71
C ILE A 12 -4.94 -16.54 -2.73
N ASN A 13 -5.65 -15.62 -3.37
CA ASN A 13 -5.08 -14.65 -4.29
C ASN A 13 -4.29 -13.56 -3.53
N THR A 14 -4.74 -13.20 -2.33
CA THR A 14 -4.23 -12.17 -1.43
C THR A 14 -4.51 -10.73 -1.84
N ASP A 15 -4.91 -10.45 -3.08
CA ASP A 15 -5.30 -9.12 -3.52
C ASP A 15 -6.56 -9.17 -4.37
N LEU A 16 -7.47 -10.08 -4.05
CA LEU A 16 -8.68 -10.31 -4.86
C LEU A 16 -9.60 -9.09 -4.81
N THR A 17 -9.72 -8.37 -5.92
CA THR A 17 -10.67 -7.28 -6.10
C THR A 17 -11.67 -7.59 -7.24
N PRO A 18 -12.78 -6.84 -7.38
CA PRO A 18 -13.68 -7.03 -8.52
C PRO A 18 -13.01 -6.87 -9.88
N ASP A 19 -11.93 -6.09 -9.96
CA ASP A 19 -11.16 -5.87 -11.18
C ASP A 19 -10.29 -7.08 -11.57
N ASP A 20 -10.16 -8.07 -10.70
CA ASP A 20 -9.40 -9.31 -10.92
C ASP A 20 -10.28 -10.47 -11.37
N ILE A 21 -11.58 -10.22 -11.56
CA ILE A 21 -12.55 -11.22 -12.00
C ILE A 21 -13.05 -10.84 -13.39
N ARG A 22 -13.01 -11.81 -14.31
CA ARG A 22 -13.57 -11.71 -15.67
C ARG A 22 -14.67 -12.73 -15.83
N SER A 23 -15.71 -12.39 -16.60
CA SER A 23 -16.70 -13.36 -17.05
C SER A 23 -16.34 -13.80 -18.47
N ILE A 24 -15.97 -15.06 -18.64
CA ILE A 24 -15.71 -15.67 -19.95
C ILE A 24 -16.74 -16.79 -20.13
N GLU A 25 -17.62 -16.65 -21.13
CA GLU A 25 -18.69 -17.62 -21.40
C GLU A 25 -19.63 -17.88 -20.20
N GLY A 26 -19.83 -16.87 -19.34
CA GLY A 26 -20.64 -17.00 -18.12
C GLY A 26 -19.91 -17.64 -16.93
N HIS A 27 -18.63 -18.00 -17.10
CA HIS A 27 -17.78 -18.52 -16.02
C HIS A 27 -16.86 -17.45 -15.45
N PRO A 28 -16.72 -17.35 -14.12
CA PRO A 28 -15.75 -16.45 -13.52
C PRO A 28 -14.33 -16.98 -13.74
N VAL A 29 -13.44 -16.11 -14.21
CA VAL A 29 -12.01 -16.35 -14.39
C VAL A 29 -11.27 -15.33 -13.54
N PHE A 30 -10.42 -15.82 -12.65
CA PHE A 30 -9.58 -15.02 -11.78
C PHE A 30 -8.24 -14.74 -12.47
N ILE A 31 -7.79 -13.49 -12.44
CA ILE A 31 -6.50 -13.05 -12.96
C ILE A 31 -5.66 -12.44 -11.83
N ASP A 32 -4.45 -11.97 -12.17
CA ASP A 32 -3.51 -11.35 -11.23
C ASP A 32 -3.20 -12.22 -10.00
N CYS A 33 -2.79 -13.46 -10.26
CA CYS A 33 -2.48 -14.45 -9.22
C CYS A 33 -1.00 -14.44 -8.80
N ASP A 34 -0.23 -13.41 -9.15
CA ASP A 34 1.23 -13.39 -8.94
C ASP A 34 1.60 -13.35 -7.44
N GLN A 35 0.68 -12.89 -6.58
CA GLN A 35 0.83 -12.87 -5.13
C GLN A 35 0.14 -14.04 -4.43
N ALA A 36 -0.39 -15.02 -5.17
CA ALA A 36 -1.13 -16.12 -4.59
C ALA A 36 -0.28 -16.95 -3.62
N ALA A 37 -0.85 -17.29 -2.47
CA ALA A 37 -0.17 -17.99 -1.40
C ALA A 37 -1.13 -18.89 -0.62
N PHE A 38 -0.59 -19.78 0.22
CA PHE A 38 -1.40 -20.52 1.19
C PHE A 38 -1.65 -19.65 2.43
N GLY A 39 -2.92 -19.39 2.74
CA GLY A 39 -3.34 -18.52 3.83
C GLY A 39 -4.76 -18.83 4.33
N SER A 40 -5.29 -17.97 5.20
CA SER A 40 -6.71 -18.04 5.56
C SER A 40 -7.56 -17.48 4.42
N PHE A 41 -8.63 -18.18 4.03
CA PHE A 41 -9.54 -17.69 2.98
C PHE A 41 -10.18 -16.35 3.32
N TYR A 42 -10.27 -15.96 4.61
CA TYR A 42 -10.79 -14.65 4.98
C TYR A 42 -9.98 -13.51 4.36
N LEU A 43 -8.71 -13.71 4.00
CA LEU A 43 -7.89 -12.66 3.38
C LEU A 43 -8.39 -12.21 2.00
N ASP A 44 -9.12 -13.07 1.28
CA ASP A 44 -9.71 -12.73 -0.02
C ASP A 44 -11.13 -12.17 0.09
N LEU A 45 -11.76 -12.18 1.27
CA LEU A 45 -13.18 -11.82 1.39
C LEU A 45 -13.45 -10.30 1.45
N PRO A 46 -12.82 -9.49 2.33
CA PRO A 46 -13.26 -8.13 2.60
C PRO A 46 -13.18 -7.16 1.42
N ASN A 47 -12.31 -7.43 0.45
CA ASN A 47 -12.13 -6.58 -0.73
C ASN A 47 -13.25 -6.74 -1.76
N TYR A 48 -13.92 -7.89 -1.75
CA TYR A 48 -14.92 -8.26 -2.75
C TYR A 48 -16.33 -8.33 -2.16
N PHE A 49 -16.46 -8.86 -0.94
CA PHE A 49 -17.75 -9.18 -0.35
C PHE A 49 -18.29 -8.05 0.54
N SER A 50 -19.57 -7.72 0.35
CA SER A 50 -20.38 -7.09 1.39
C SER A 50 -20.68 -8.11 2.51
N VAL A 51 -21.12 -7.63 3.68
CA VAL A 51 -21.56 -8.51 4.80
C VAL A 51 -22.59 -9.54 4.34
N GLU A 52 -23.57 -9.13 3.55
CA GLU A 52 -24.61 -10.02 3.04
C GLU A 52 -24.03 -11.12 2.15
N SER A 53 -23.20 -10.74 1.17
CA SER A 53 -22.58 -11.69 0.26
C SER A 53 -21.56 -12.61 0.97
N ALA A 54 -20.89 -12.13 2.02
CA ALA A 54 -19.99 -12.93 2.83
C ALA A 54 -20.75 -14.03 3.59
N LEU A 55 -21.96 -13.75 4.08
CA LEU A 55 -22.84 -14.75 4.67
C LEU A 55 -23.33 -15.79 3.65
N CYS A 56 -23.59 -15.37 2.41
CA CYS A 56 -23.86 -16.32 1.31
C CYS A 56 -22.67 -17.24 1.06
N TYR A 57 -21.45 -16.70 1.02
CA TYR A 57 -20.23 -17.48 0.90
C TYR A 57 -20.06 -18.49 2.04
N ARG A 58 -20.31 -18.08 3.29
CA ARG A 58 -20.33 -18.99 4.44
C ARG A 58 -21.32 -20.14 4.28
N ASN A 59 -22.51 -19.88 3.73
CA ASN A 59 -23.49 -20.94 3.50
C ASN A 59 -23.01 -21.92 2.42
N ALA A 60 -22.39 -21.42 1.35
CA ALA A 60 -21.78 -22.27 0.32
C ALA A 60 -20.64 -23.14 0.91
N LEU A 61 -19.82 -22.59 1.82
CA LEU A 61 -18.82 -23.39 2.55
C LEU A 61 -19.46 -24.51 3.38
N ALA A 62 -20.58 -24.24 4.05
CA ALA A 62 -21.30 -25.24 4.83
C ALA A 62 -21.84 -26.38 3.95
N GLU A 63 -22.33 -26.08 2.74
CA GLU A 63 -22.74 -27.09 1.75
C GLU A 63 -21.58 -28.00 1.30
N LEU A 64 -20.34 -27.49 1.37
CA LEU A 64 -19.11 -28.25 1.09
C LEU A 64 -18.55 -28.97 2.33
N GLY A 65 -19.27 -28.95 3.46
CA GLY A 65 -18.88 -29.61 4.71
C GLY A 65 -18.01 -28.75 5.64
N LEU A 66 -17.81 -27.47 5.32
CA LEU A 66 -17.09 -26.51 6.16
C LEU A 66 -18.10 -25.62 6.91
N ASP A 67 -18.75 -26.19 7.92
CA ASP A 67 -19.76 -25.49 8.71
C ASP A 67 -19.12 -24.59 9.79
N ILE A 68 -19.08 -23.28 9.53
CA ILE A 68 -18.49 -22.27 10.43
C ILE A 68 -19.61 -21.48 11.10
N PRO A 69 -19.71 -21.38 12.44
CA PRO A 69 -20.77 -20.60 13.10
C PRO A 69 -20.82 -19.15 12.59
N PRO A 70 -22.02 -18.58 12.29
CA PRO A 70 -22.12 -17.23 11.73
C PRO A 70 -21.44 -16.15 12.56
N ALA A 71 -21.52 -16.22 13.89
CA ALA A 71 -20.89 -15.26 14.78
C ALA A 71 -19.35 -15.28 14.65
N LEU A 72 -18.75 -16.48 14.60
CA LEU A 72 -17.31 -16.66 14.43
C LEU A 72 -16.85 -16.21 13.05
N PHE A 73 -17.60 -16.58 12.01
CA PHE A 73 -17.30 -16.18 10.64
C PHE A 73 -17.29 -14.65 10.51
N MET A 74 -18.28 -13.97 11.09
CA MET A 74 -18.37 -12.51 11.04
C MET A 74 -17.29 -11.82 11.88
N GLU A 75 -16.92 -12.38 13.03
CA GLU A 75 -15.80 -11.89 13.84
C GLU A 75 -14.50 -11.87 13.00
N ASN A 76 -14.16 -13.00 12.39
CA ASN A 76 -12.98 -13.14 11.55
C ASN A 76 -13.04 -12.26 10.28
N PHE A 77 -14.19 -12.21 9.62
CA PHE A 77 -14.41 -11.34 8.45
C PHE A 77 -14.15 -9.86 8.79
N HIS A 78 -14.65 -9.40 9.94
CA HIS A 78 -14.43 -8.02 10.38
C HIS A 78 -12.98 -7.76 10.83
N GLU A 79 -12.35 -8.71 11.52
CA GLU A 79 -10.95 -8.60 11.93
C GLU A 79 -10.04 -8.49 10.71
N VAL A 80 -10.21 -9.36 9.72
CA VAL A 80 -9.42 -9.34 8.48
C VAL A 80 -9.73 -8.09 7.65
N GLY A 81 -10.99 -7.63 7.62
CA GLY A 81 -11.32 -6.35 6.97
C GLY A 81 -10.56 -5.15 7.54
N ARG A 82 -10.35 -5.10 8.86
CA ARG A 82 -9.51 -4.05 9.48
C ARG A 82 -8.04 -4.21 9.11
N TYR A 83 -7.53 -5.44 9.10
CA TYR A 83 -6.16 -5.73 8.66
C TYR A 83 -5.93 -5.29 7.20
N MET A 84 -6.86 -5.58 6.30
CA MET A 84 -6.77 -5.16 4.89
C MET A 84 -6.78 -3.63 4.75
N GLY A 85 -7.60 -2.93 5.53
CA GLY A 85 -7.56 -1.47 5.59
C GLY A 85 -6.19 -0.91 5.99
N LEU A 86 -5.51 -1.54 6.97
CA LEU A 86 -4.16 -1.15 7.37
C LEU A 86 -3.12 -1.47 6.28
N ARG A 87 -3.22 -2.63 5.63
CA ARG A 87 -2.34 -3.02 4.52
C ARG A 87 -2.40 -2.01 3.38
N TYR A 88 -3.60 -1.59 2.97
CA TYR A 88 -3.73 -0.61 1.89
C TYR A 88 -3.26 0.79 2.29
N LEU A 89 -3.43 1.18 3.56
CA LEU A 89 -2.86 2.43 4.06
C LEU A 89 -1.32 2.40 3.98
N GLU A 90 -0.69 1.29 4.35
CA GLU A 90 0.76 1.13 4.25
C GLU A 90 1.25 1.32 2.79
N VAL A 91 0.58 0.68 1.83
CA VAL A 91 0.93 0.80 0.40
C VAL A 91 0.89 2.26 -0.05
N GLY A 92 -0.16 3.00 0.33
CA GLY A 92 -0.29 4.43 0.03
C GLY A 92 0.82 5.27 0.66
N LEU A 93 1.14 5.02 1.93
CA LEU A 93 2.22 5.73 2.64
C LEU A 93 3.59 5.46 2.01
N GLN A 94 3.86 4.21 1.61
CA GLN A 94 5.10 3.87 0.92
C GLN A 94 5.20 4.54 -0.46
N ALA A 95 4.11 4.58 -1.22
CA ALA A 95 4.07 5.26 -2.52
C ALA A 95 4.34 6.76 -2.37
N TRP A 96 3.68 7.41 -1.40
CA TRP A 96 3.91 8.82 -1.09
C TRP A 96 5.37 9.09 -0.71
N ARG A 97 5.95 8.28 0.19
CA ARG A 97 7.35 8.40 0.61
C ARG A 97 8.32 8.25 -0.57
N ARG A 98 8.06 7.31 -1.48
CA ARG A 98 8.89 7.11 -2.69
C ARG A 98 8.85 8.34 -3.59
N HIS A 99 7.66 8.89 -3.83
CA HIS A 99 7.50 10.07 -4.68
C HIS A 99 8.21 11.29 -4.10
N TYR A 100 8.00 11.58 -2.81
CA TYR A 100 8.69 12.67 -2.12
C TYR A 100 10.21 12.54 -2.20
N ASN A 101 10.76 11.34 -1.98
CA ASN A 101 12.21 11.12 -2.08
C ASN A 101 12.75 11.31 -3.50
N GLN A 102 11.97 10.96 -4.52
CA GLN A 102 12.34 11.18 -5.93
C GLN A 102 12.37 12.67 -6.28
N GLU A 103 11.35 13.43 -5.89
CA GLU A 103 11.30 14.88 -6.08
C GLU A 103 12.48 15.57 -5.37
N MET A 104 12.75 15.22 -4.12
CA MET A 104 13.88 15.77 -3.37
C MET A 104 15.22 15.45 -4.03
N LYS A 105 15.38 14.24 -4.59
CA LYS A 105 16.58 13.88 -5.34
C LYS A 105 16.73 14.72 -6.61
N GLN A 106 15.66 14.86 -7.41
CA GLN A 106 15.66 15.66 -8.63
C GLN A 106 15.97 17.14 -8.35
N ASN A 107 15.38 17.71 -7.30
CA ASN A 107 15.65 19.08 -6.88
C ASN A 107 17.12 19.27 -6.44
N ASN A 108 17.66 18.32 -5.67
CA ASN A 108 19.06 18.37 -5.27
C ASN A 108 20.01 18.21 -6.47
N ASP A 109 19.71 17.31 -7.40
CA ASP A 109 20.49 17.12 -8.62
C ASP A 109 20.45 18.37 -9.51
N ALA A 110 19.30 19.04 -9.63
CA ALA A 110 19.15 20.30 -10.35
C ALA A 110 19.96 21.44 -9.71
N ILE A 111 19.94 21.58 -8.38
CA ILE A 111 20.75 22.56 -7.65
C ILE A 111 22.26 22.31 -7.88
N GLN A 112 22.69 21.05 -7.89
CA GLN A 112 24.09 20.71 -8.14
C GLN A 112 24.52 20.99 -9.58
N GLN A 113 23.64 20.76 -10.56
CA GLN A 113 23.90 21.09 -11.96
C GLN A 113 23.95 22.61 -12.18
N GLU A 114 23.05 23.37 -11.55
CA GLU A 114 23.09 24.83 -11.60
C GLU A 114 24.41 25.37 -11.04
N LYS A 115 24.84 24.86 -9.87
CA LYS A 115 26.14 25.19 -9.24
C LYS A 115 27.35 24.84 -10.11
N GLN A 116 27.29 23.75 -10.88
CA GLN A 116 28.36 23.37 -11.81
C GLN A 116 28.34 24.19 -13.11
N SER A 117 27.21 24.82 -13.45
CA SER A 117 27.03 25.60 -14.68
C SER A 117 27.33 27.10 -14.50
N THR A 118 27.14 27.63 -13.29
CA THR A 118 27.69 28.93 -12.89
C THR A 118 29.18 28.74 -12.59
N ASP A 119 30.04 29.50 -13.26
CA ASP A 119 31.47 29.58 -12.94
C ASP A 119 31.61 29.80 -11.42
N GLU A 120 32.30 28.90 -10.71
CA GLU A 120 32.45 28.96 -9.24
C GLU A 120 32.93 30.34 -8.77
N SER A 121 33.62 31.07 -9.66
CA SER A 121 34.07 32.45 -9.48
C SER A 121 32.94 33.46 -9.21
N GLU A 122 31.76 33.30 -9.83
CA GLU A 122 30.65 34.25 -9.74
C GLU A 122 29.82 34.03 -8.47
N TRP A 123 29.62 32.77 -8.05
CA TRP A 123 29.00 32.42 -6.78
C TRP A 123 29.88 32.79 -5.59
N ASP A 124 31.19 32.54 -5.67
CA ASP A 124 32.14 32.97 -4.64
C ASP A 124 32.20 34.49 -4.52
N ALA A 125 32.16 35.23 -5.64
CA ALA A 125 32.12 36.69 -5.61
C ALA A 125 30.83 37.23 -4.98
N GLN A 126 29.66 36.65 -5.29
CA GLN A 126 28.39 37.05 -4.70
C GLN A 126 28.30 36.70 -3.21
N TYR A 127 28.79 35.52 -2.81
CA TYR A 127 28.86 35.09 -1.42
C TYR A 127 29.81 35.99 -0.59
N TRP A 128 31.00 36.28 -1.11
CA TRP A 128 31.94 37.22 -0.47
C TRP A 128 31.37 38.63 -0.37
N PHE A 129 30.71 39.12 -1.41
CA PHE A 129 30.08 40.44 -1.39
C PHE A 129 28.97 40.52 -0.33
N PHE A 130 28.13 39.49 -0.22
CA PHE A 130 27.06 39.44 0.76
C PHE A 130 27.61 39.36 2.20
N HIS A 131 28.62 38.50 2.44
CA HIS A 131 29.26 38.38 3.75
C HIS A 131 30.03 39.66 4.15
N TYR A 132 30.77 40.28 3.24
CA TYR A 132 31.46 41.55 3.49
C TYR A 132 30.49 42.70 3.80
N SER A 133 29.38 42.78 3.06
CA SER A 133 28.34 43.78 3.30
C SER A 133 27.65 43.57 4.65
N LEU A 134 27.46 42.32 5.08
CA LEU A 134 26.91 41.99 6.39
C LEU A 134 27.87 42.38 7.52
N GLU A 135 29.17 42.11 7.36
CA GLU A 135 30.17 42.48 8.36
C GLU A 135 30.31 44.01 8.50
N LEU A 136 30.28 44.77 7.41
CA LEU A 136 30.28 46.23 7.46
C LEU A 136 29.04 46.77 8.20
N ALA A 137 27.86 46.22 7.89
CA ALA A 137 26.61 46.62 8.54
C ALA A 137 26.57 46.30 10.04
N LEU A 138 27.23 45.21 10.46
CA LEU A 138 27.25 44.78 11.87
C LEU A 138 28.37 45.40 12.69
N ASN A 139 29.52 45.72 12.07
CA ASN A 139 30.69 46.23 12.77
C ASN A 139 30.91 47.75 12.62
N GLY A 140 30.05 48.44 11.87
CA GLY A 140 29.94 49.90 11.90
C GLY A 140 31.22 50.64 11.47
N GLN A 141 31.72 50.36 10.26
CA GLN A 141 32.61 51.26 9.53
C GLN A 141 31.92 51.82 8.29
#